data_AF-A0AA35SBQ5-F1
#
_entry.id   AF-A0AA35SBQ5-F1
#
_cell.length_a   1.000
_cell.length_b   1.000
_cell.length_c   1.000
_cell.angle_alpha   90.00
_cell.angle_beta   90.00
_cell.angle_gamma   90.00
#
_symmetry.space_group_name_H-M   'P 1'
#
loop_
_entity.id
_entity.type
_entity.pdbx_description
1 polymer ?
#
loop_
_entity_poly.entity_id
_entity_poly.type
_entity_poly.pdbx_seq_one_letter_code
_entity_poly.pdbx_strand_id
1 'polypeptide(L)'
;MDLISLAQAGIQHVVATSGTALTEDHGRLLARFARQVVLLFDGDAAGSTAAMRALEVLLGTGLDARVVSLPAEHDPDTFVQAHGPEALIERAENAQSVLDFYLEQLAQQTRPLQHRGQDRAVETFKPLIAKLNKPQDAVRCDLLLREVAQRLAVDEQALRHELQASSVIAILLWATAVLGQVDAGVDRGDSRFMATVLARLAQRADPIANIYLNQARAEGLSSLLGNR
;
A
#
# COMPACT_ATOMS: atom_id res chain seq x y z
N MET A 1 -3.46 -16.54 23.20
CA MET A 1 -4.30 -17.57 23.85
C MET A 1 -5.41 -17.99 22.89
N ASP A 2 -5.86 -17.04 22.08
CA ASP A 2 -6.80 -17.11 20.97
C ASP A 2 -6.66 -18.35 20.09
N LEU A 3 -5.47 -18.63 19.54
CA LEU A 3 -5.29 -19.80 18.66
C LEU A 3 -5.74 -21.12 19.32
N ILE A 4 -5.38 -21.32 20.58
CA ILE A 4 -5.70 -22.55 21.30
C ILE A 4 -7.20 -22.59 21.60
N SER A 5 -7.78 -21.46 22.04
CA SER A 5 -9.21 -21.35 22.33
C SER A 5 -10.07 -21.62 21.09
N LEU A 6 -9.75 -20.96 19.97
CA LEU A 6 -10.47 -21.13 18.71
C LEU A 6 -10.35 -22.56 18.18
N ALA A 7 -9.16 -23.17 18.30
CA ALA A 7 -8.97 -24.57 17.93
C ALA A 7 -9.77 -25.53 18.82
N GLN A 8 -9.84 -25.28 20.14
CA GLN A 8 -10.67 -26.06 21.07
C GLN A 8 -12.17 -25.90 20.80
N ALA A 9 -12.59 -24.72 20.33
CA ALA A 9 -13.94 -24.45 19.88
C ALA A 9 -14.28 -25.04 18.50
N GLY A 10 -13.36 -25.79 17.88
CA GLY A 10 -13.58 -26.50 16.62
C GLY A 10 -13.21 -25.70 15.36
N ILE A 11 -12.63 -24.50 15.50
CA ILE A 11 -12.18 -23.68 14.37
C ILE A 11 -10.74 -24.08 14.01
N GLN A 12 -10.62 -24.93 12.99
CA GLN A 12 -9.34 -25.61 12.68
C GLN A 12 -8.39 -24.78 11.79
N HIS A 13 -8.88 -23.77 11.08
CA HIS A 13 -8.09 -22.99 10.13
C HIS A 13 -7.59 -21.68 10.75
N VAL A 14 -7.00 -21.77 11.94
CA VAL A 14 -6.50 -20.62 12.71
C VAL A 14 -4.99 -20.69 12.84
N VAL A 15 -4.35 -19.55 12.60
CA VAL A 15 -2.91 -19.35 12.77
C VAL A 15 -2.69 -18.02 13.49
N ALA A 16 -1.59 -17.90 14.24
CA ALA A 16 -1.23 -16.69 14.97
C ALA A 16 0.26 -16.41 14.82
N THR A 17 0.63 -15.13 14.87
CA THR A 17 2.04 -14.74 14.95
C THR A 17 2.57 -15.02 16.35
N SER A 18 3.78 -15.57 16.45
CA SER A 18 4.41 -15.89 17.74
C SER A 18 5.09 -14.65 18.34
N GLY A 19 4.30 -13.71 18.88
CA GLY A 19 4.80 -12.52 19.57
C GLY A 19 5.47 -11.48 18.67
N THR A 20 5.19 -11.53 17.36
CA THR A 20 5.75 -10.62 16.35
C THR A 20 4.62 -9.98 15.54
N ALA A 21 4.91 -8.83 14.95
CA ALA A 21 4.00 -8.23 13.98
C ALA A 21 3.90 -9.10 12.72
N LEU A 22 2.76 -9.02 12.04
CA LEU A 22 2.59 -9.65 10.72
C LEU A 22 3.62 -9.05 9.73
N THR A 23 4.27 -9.89 8.92
CA THR A 23 5.31 -9.49 7.97
C THR A 23 4.96 -9.95 6.55
N GLU A 24 5.61 -9.37 5.54
CA GLU A 24 5.37 -9.77 4.14
C GLU A 24 5.71 -11.25 3.91
N ASP A 25 6.70 -11.78 4.63
CA ASP A 25 7.06 -13.21 4.55
C ASP A 25 5.95 -14.10 5.12
N HIS A 26 5.28 -13.68 6.21
CA HIS A 26 4.08 -14.37 6.69
C HIS A 26 2.98 -14.34 5.63
N GLY A 27 2.73 -13.18 5.00
CA GLY A 27 1.74 -13.06 3.92
C GLY A 27 2.05 -13.96 2.72
N ARG A 28 3.30 -13.99 2.26
CA ARG A 28 3.74 -14.88 1.15
C ARG A 28 3.64 -16.35 1.52
N LEU A 29 3.90 -16.72 2.78
CA LEU A 29 3.71 -18.07 3.26
C LEU A 29 2.23 -18.46 3.22
N LEU A 30 1.35 -17.62 3.76
CA LEU A 30 -0.10 -17.84 3.75
C LEU A 30 -0.66 -17.98 2.34
N ALA A 31 -0.16 -17.18 1.38
CA ALA A 31 -0.56 -17.24 -0.03
C ALA A 31 -0.29 -18.61 -0.70
N ARG A 32 0.57 -19.45 -0.12
CA ARG A 32 0.81 -20.83 -0.60
C ARG A 32 -0.26 -21.81 -0.16
N PHE A 33 -0.99 -21.50 0.91
CA PHE A 33 -1.96 -22.40 1.54
C PHE A 33 -3.40 -21.92 1.39
N ALA A 34 -3.62 -20.62 1.21
CA ALA A 34 -4.94 -20.03 1.10
C ALA A 34 -4.99 -18.92 0.04
N ARG A 35 -6.18 -18.71 -0.52
CA ARG A 35 -6.47 -17.54 -1.39
C ARG A 35 -7.06 -16.38 -0.61
N GLN A 36 -7.72 -16.67 0.52
CA GLN A 36 -8.39 -15.71 1.37
C GLN A 36 -7.88 -15.87 2.79
N VAL A 37 -7.67 -14.75 3.48
CA VAL A 37 -7.32 -14.70 4.90
C VAL A 37 -8.26 -13.76 5.62
N VAL A 38 -8.70 -14.15 6.80
CA VAL A 38 -9.52 -13.32 7.67
C VAL A 38 -8.66 -12.91 8.86
N LEU A 39 -8.42 -11.61 8.97
CA LEU A 39 -7.72 -10.99 10.07
C LEU A 39 -8.69 -10.82 11.23
N LEU A 40 -8.28 -11.35 12.38
CA LEU A 40 -9.05 -11.31 13.60
C LEU A 40 -8.20 -10.62 14.66
N PHE A 41 -8.60 -9.40 15.00
CA PHE A 41 -7.95 -8.56 16.00
C PHE A 41 -8.95 -8.18 17.09
N ASP A 42 -8.43 -7.71 18.21
CA ASP A 42 -9.21 -7.19 19.33
C ASP A 42 -10.10 -6.02 18.86
N GLY A 43 -11.28 -5.87 19.46
CA GLY A 43 -12.23 -4.81 19.11
C GLY A 43 -11.79 -3.38 19.48
N ASP A 44 -10.58 -3.22 20.02
CA ASP A 44 -10.07 -1.95 20.51
C ASP A 44 -9.33 -1.13 19.42
N ALA A 45 -8.81 0.03 19.84
CA ALA A 45 -8.03 0.91 18.94
C ALA A 45 -6.71 0.27 18.49
N ALA A 46 -6.11 -0.62 19.31
CA ALA A 46 -4.88 -1.30 18.96
C ALA A 46 -5.12 -2.35 17.87
N GLY A 47 -6.21 -3.11 17.95
CA GLY A 47 -6.64 -4.06 16.93
C GLY A 47 -6.96 -3.37 15.60
N SER A 48 -7.65 -2.23 15.65
CA SER A 48 -7.89 -1.40 14.46
C SER A 48 -6.58 -0.93 13.81
N THR A 49 -5.59 -0.51 14.62
CA THR A 49 -4.26 -0.12 14.11
C THR A 49 -3.49 -1.31 13.52
N ALA A 50 -3.62 -2.49 14.13
CA ALA A 50 -3.00 -3.71 13.63
C ALA A 50 -3.59 -4.13 12.28
N ALA A 51 -4.91 -4.01 12.09
CA ALA A 51 -5.58 -4.25 10.82
C ALA A 51 -5.09 -3.29 9.71
N MET A 52 -4.89 -2.01 10.02
CA MET A 52 -4.33 -1.06 9.06
C MET A 52 -2.91 -1.44 8.61
N ARG A 53 -2.05 -1.88 9.54
CA ARG A 53 -0.70 -2.38 9.21
C ARG A 53 -0.74 -3.67 8.42
N ALA A 54 -1.71 -4.54 8.69
CA ALA A 54 -1.88 -5.78 7.97
C ALA A 54 -2.21 -5.55 6.49
N LEU A 55 -2.95 -4.47 6.14
CA LEU A 55 -3.13 -4.07 4.74
C LEU A 55 -1.77 -3.86 4.08
N GLU A 56 -0.90 -3.01 4.62
CA GLU A 56 0.41 -2.70 4.04
C GLU A 56 1.25 -3.95 3.75
N VAL A 57 1.13 -4.95 4.63
CA VAL A 57 1.88 -6.21 4.59
C VAL A 57 1.28 -7.20 3.59
N LEU A 58 -0.04 -7.32 3.57
CA LEU A 58 -0.72 -8.29 2.71
C LEU A 58 -0.95 -7.74 1.30
N LEU A 59 -0.83 -6.43 1.11
CA LEU A 59 -0.93 -5.79 -0.19
C LEU A 59 0.17 -6.32 -1.13
N GLY A 60 -0.26 -6.81 -2.29
CA GLY A 60 0.66 -7.37 -3.30
C GLY A 60 1.11 -8.80 -3.04
N THR A 61 0.62 -9.47 -2.00
CA THR A 61 0.80 -10.93 -1.80
C THR A 61 -0.15 -11.78 -2.65
N GLY A 62 -1.22 -11.17 -3.18
CA GLY A 62 -2.27 -11.84 -3.95
C GLY A 62 -3.38 -12.46 -3.10
N LEU A 63 -3.30 -12.35 -1.77
CA LEU A 63 -4.35 -12.78 -0.85
C LEU A 63 -5.57 -11.84 -0.88
N ASP A 64 -6.77 -12.41 -0.86
CA ASP A 64 -7.99 -11.72 -0.46
C ASP A 64 -8.02 -11.57 1.07
N ALA A 65 -7.55 -10.43 1.56
CA ALA A 65 -7.46 -10.15 2.99
C ALA A 65 -8.73 -9.44 3.47
N ARG A 66 -9.34 -9.97 4.54
CA ARG A 66 -10.55 -9.44 5.17
C ARG A 66 -10.32 -9.19 6.65
N VAL A 67 -11.19 -8.41 7.28
CA VAL A 67 -11.11 -8.04 8.70
C VAL A 67 -12.45 -8.32 9.36
N VAL A 68 -12.41 -9.02 10.49
CA VAL A 68 -13.54 -9.11 11.41
C VAL A 68 -13.39 -8.02 12.47
N SER A 69 -14.42 -7.18 12.59
CA SER A 69 -14.51 -6.21 13.68
C SER A 69 -15.32 -6.81 14.83
N LEU A 70 -14.65 -7.04 15.95
CA LEU A 70 -15.27 -7.49 17.19
C LEU A 70 -15.80 -6.29 18.01
N PRO A 71 -16.77 -6.50 18.92
CA PRO A 71 -17.12 -5.48 19.92
C PRO A 71 -15.91 -5.08 20.78
N ALA A 72 -15.87 -3.84 21.26
CA ALA A 72 -14.69 -3.26 21.90
C ALA A 72 -14.24 -3.98 23.18
N GLU A 73 -15.18 -4.63 23.86
CA GLU A 73 -14.98 -5.42 25.07
C GLU A 73 -14.49 -6.86 24.80
N HIS A 74 -14.39 -7.25 23.52
CA HIS A 74 -14.11 -8.62 23.12
C HIS A 74 -12.80 -8.75 22.32
N ASP A 75 -12.02 -9.74 22.73
CA ASP A 75 -10.99 -10.40 21.94
C ASP A 75 -11.56 -11.69 21.31
N PRO A 76 -10.81 -12.40 20.45
CA PRO A 76 -11.29 -13.62 19.80
C PRO A 76 -11.73 -14.71 20.78
N ASP A 77 -10.98 -14.89 21.86
CA ASP A 77 -11.24 -15.90 22.88
C ASP A 77 -12.55 -15.60 23.64
N THR A 78 -12.65 -14.42 24.26
CA THR A 78 -13.83 -13.98 25.01
C THR A 78 -15.07 -13.88 24.13
N PHE A 79 -14.91 -13.52 22.85
CA PHE A 79 -16.03 -13.51 21.91
C PHE A 79 -16.62 -14.91 21.71
N VAL A 80 -15.78 -15.91 21.46
CA VAL A 80 -16.22 -17.31 21.27
C VAL A 80 -16.76 -17.90 22.56
N GLN A 81 -16.18 -17.58 23.72
CA GLN A 81 -16.72 -18.00 25.01
C GLN A 81 -18.13 -17.43 25.26
N ALA A 82 -18.39 -16.19 24.85
CA ALA A 82 -19.68 -15.53 25.07
C ALA A 82 -20.75 -15.88 24.03
N HIS A 83 -20.37 -16.03 22.75
CA HIS A 83 -21.32 -16.12 21.62
C HIS A 83 -21.27 -17.46 20.87
N GLY A 84 -20.28 -18.31 21.16
CA GLY A 84 -20.05 -19.57 20.47
C GLY A 84 -19.23 -19.44 19.18
N PRO A 85 -18.65 -20.56 18.70
CA PRO A 85 -17.83 -20.57 17.49
C PRO A 85 -18.62 -20.26 16.22
N GLU A 86 -19.90 -20.64 16.14
CA GLU A 86 -20.74 -20.40 14.96
C GLU A 86 -20.92 -18.90 14.67
N ALA A 87 -21.10 -18.10 15.72
CA ALA A 87 -21.22 -16.64 15.60
C ALA A 87 -19.94 -16.00 15.06
N LEU A 88 -18.77 -16.52 15.44
CA LEU A 88 -17.50 -16.03 14.91
C LEU A 88 -17.31 -16.42 13.44
N ILE A 89 -17.71 -17.63 13.07
CA ILE A 89 -17.67 -18.11 11.67
C ILE A 89 -18.56 -17.24 10.79
N GLU A 90 -19.80 -16.97 11.21
CA GLU A 90 -20.72 -16.10 10.47
C GLU A 90 -20.13 -14.69 10.28
N ARG A 91 -19.49 -14.13 11.32
CA ARG A 91 -18.78 -12.85 11.20
C ARG A 91 -17.61 -12.92 10.24
N ALA A 92 -16.86 -14.02 10.24
CA ALA A 92 -15.73 -14.22 9.33
C ALA A 92 -16.18 -14.35 7.86
N GLU A 93 -17.31 -15.00 7.61
CA GLU A 93 -17.91 -15.11 6.27
C GLU A 93 -18.36 -13.74 5.73
N ASN A 94 -18.92 -12.91 6.62
CA ASN A 94 -19.36 -11.55 6.31
C ASN A 94 -18.28 -10.49 6.56
N ALA A 95 -17.03 -10.90 6.77
CA ALA A 95 -15.93 -9.98 7.04
C ALA A 95 -15.74 -9.00 5.88
N GLN A 96 -15.51 -7.74 6.22
CA GLN A 96 -15.23 -6.69 5.26
C GLN A 96 -13.82 -6.84 4.67
N SER A 97 -13.62 -6.37 3.45
CA SER A 97 -12.26 -6.29 2.86
C SER A 97 -11.37 -5.42 3.74
N VAL A 98 -10.10 -5.82 3.92
CA VAL A 98 -9.13 -5.03 4.69
C VAL A 98 -8.92 -3.64 4.09
N LEU A 99 -9.10 -3.52 2.76
CA LEU A 99 -9.03 -2.25 2.04
C LEU A 99 -10.20 -1.35 2.38
N ASP A 100 -11.41 -1.92 2.44
CA ASP A 100 -12.62 -1.18 2.79
C ASP A 100 -12.52 -0.65 4.23
N PHE A 101 -12.11 -1.54 5.15
CA PHE A 101 -11.85 -1.17 6.53
C PHE A 101 -10.85 -0.02 6.63
N TYR A 102 -9.74 -0.11 5.90
CA TYR A 102 -8.70 0.93 5.91
C TYR A 102 -9.22 2.27 5.40
N LEU A 103 -9.98 2.28 4.30
CA LEU A 103 -10.54 3.51 3.74
C LEU A 103 -11.60 4.13 4.66
N GLU A 104 -12.40 3.31 5.34
CA GLU A 104 -13.34 3.80 6.33
C GLU A 104 -12.62 4.42 7.52
N GLN A 105 -11.58 3.77 8.05
CA GLN A 105 -10.76 4.31 9.15
C GLN A 105 -10.09 5.63 8.75
N LEU A 106 -9.50 5.71 7.55
CA LEU A 106 -8.93 6.95 7.04
C LEU A 106 -9.99 8.05 6.87
N ALA A 107 -11.16 7.75 6.32
CA ALA A 107 -12.23 8.71 6.15
C ALA A 107 -12.72 9.27 7.51
N GLN A 108 -12.82 8.43 8.54
CA GLN A 108 -13.18 8.85 9.89
C GLN A 108 -12.13 9.79 10.52
N GLN A 109 -10.84 9.53 10.31
CA GLN A 109 -9.76 10.38 10.82
C GLN A 109 -9.65 11.73 10.10
N THR A 110 -10.10 11.80 8.85
CA THR A 110 -9.84 12.93 7.95
C THR A 110 -11.05 13.85 7.77
N ARG A 111 -12.28 13.32 7.92
CA ARG A 111 -13.54 14.11 7.93
C ARG A 111 -13.51 15.36 8.80
N PRO A 112 -12.97 15.34 10.04
CA PRO A 112 -12.95 16.52 10.90
C PRO A 112 -12.03 17.65 10.41
N LEU A 113 -11.16 17.37 9.45
CA LEU A 113 -10.04 18.24 9.04
C LEU A 113 -10.22 18.80 7.62
N GLN A 114 -11.32 18.47 6.93
CA GLN A 114 -11.69 18.86 5.55
C GLN A 114 -10.48 18.85 4.60
N HIS A 115 -9.90 20.01 4.30
CA HIS A 115 -8.78 20.13 3.35
C HIS A 115 -7.46 19.54 3.88
N ARG A 116 -7.07 19.83 5.14
CA ARG A 116 -5.86 19.24 5.74
C ARG A 116 -5.99 17.74 5.97
N GLY A 117 -7.23 17.28 6.18
CA GLY A 117 -7.55 15.87 6.30
C GLY A 117 -7.34 15.12 4.99
N GLN A 118 -7.82 15.69 3.89
CA GLN A 118 -7.67 15.12 2.55
C GLN A 118 -6.21 15.00 2.13
N ASP A 119 -5.41 16.05 2.29
CA ASP A 119 -3.97 16.01 1.95
C ASP A 119 -3.25 14.89 2.72
N ARG A 120 -3.52 14.78 4.03
CA ARG A 120 -2.93 13.73 4.88
C ARG A 120 -3.40 12.32 4.50
N ALA A 121 -4.67 12.18 4.12
CA ALA A 121 -5.22 10.91 3.65
C ALA A 121 -4.51 10.45 2.38
N VAL A 122 -4.33 11.36 1.42
CA VAL A 122 -3.64 11.12 0.16
C VAL A 122 -2.19 10.72 0.41
N GLU A 123 -1.45 11.45 1.26
CA GLU A 123 -0.07 11.10 1.63
C GLU A 123 0.06 9.72 2.27
N THR A 124 -0.91 9.34 3.10
CA THR A 124 -0.93 8.03 3.75
C THR A 124 -1.24 6.91 2.74
N PHE A 125 -2.07 7.20 1.73
CA PHE A 125 -2.52 6.21 0.74
C PHE A 125 -1.55 6.02 -0.43
N LYS A 126 -0.76 7.04 -0.79
CA LYS A 126 0.30 6.99 -1.83
C LYS A 126 1.18 5.73 -1.79
N PRO A 127 1.80 5.35 -0.65
CA PRO A 127 2.67 4.18 -0.61
C PRO A 127 1.94 2.86 -0.88
N LEU A 128 0.65 2.76 -0.55
CA LEU A 128 -0.17 1.57 -0.82
C LEU A 128 -0.42 1.40 -2.31
N ILE A 129 -0.74 2.49 -3.02
CA ILE A 129 -0.92 2.45 -4.48
C ILE A 129 0.38 2.09 -5.17
N ALA A 130 1.51 2.62 -4.71
CA ALA A 130 2.82 2.27 -5.29
C ALA A 130 3.09 0.76 -5.20
N LYS A 131 2.68 0.10 -4.11
CA LYS A 131 2.77 -1.37 -3.96
C LYS A 131 1.86 -2.14 -4.92
N LEU A 132 0.71 -1.56 -5.27
CA LEU A 132 -0.27 -2.13 -6.18
C LEU A 132 0.07 -1.91 -7.66
N ASN A 133 0.79 -0.84 -8.01
CA ASN A 133 1.06 -0.39 -9.38
C ASN A 133 2.04 -1.32 -10.15
N LYS A 134 1.70 -2.60 -10.22
CA LYS A 134 2.37 -3.61 -11.04
C LYS A 134 1.60 -3.73 -12.36
N PRO A 135 2.28 -3.92 -13.51
CA PRO A 135 1.63 -3.97 -14.82
C PRO A 135 0.49 -5.00 -14.92
N GLN A 136 0.64 -6.11 -14.21
CA GLN A 136 -0.31 -7.23 -14.13
C GLN A 136 -1.61 -6.90 -13.36
N ASP A 137 -1.61 -5.84 -12.56
CA ASP A 137 -2.73 -5.46 -11.68
C ASP A 137 -3.40 -4.14 -12.12
N ALA A 138 -3.10 -3.64 -13.33
CA ALA A 138 -3.52 -2.31 -13.81
C ALA A 138 -5.04 -2.04 -13.68
N VAL A 139 -5.89 -3.03 -13.99
CA VAL A 139 -7.35 -2.92 -13.85
C VAL A 139 -7.75 -2.82 -12.37
N ARG A 140 -7.12 -3.61 -11.50
CA ARG A 140 -7.39 -3.60 -10.07
C ARG A 140 -6.96 -2.26 -9.46
N CYS A 141 -5.81 -1.72 -9.87
CA CYS A 141 -5.36 -0.39 -9.48
C CYS A 141 -6.34 0.71 -9.91
N ASP A 142 -6.87 0.64 -11.12
CA ASP A 142 -7.80 1.62 -11.65
C ASP A 142 -9.10 1.68 -10.83
N LEU A 143 -9.70 0.53 -10.55
CA LEU A 143 -10.90 0.41 -9.71
C LEU A 143 -10.64 0.93 -8.29
N LEU A 144 -9.48 0.59 -7.72
CA LEU A 144 -9.05 1.05 -6.40
C LEU A 144 -8.93 2.56 -6.34
N LEU A 145 -8.27 3.18 -7.33
CA LEU A 145 -8.08 4.62 -7.38
C LEU A 145 -9.41 5.37 -7.42
N ARG A 146 -10.34 4.85 -8.22
CA ARG A 146 -11.69 5.42 -8.31
C ARG A 146 -12.44 5.34 -6.99
N GLU A 147 -12.38 4.19 -6.32
CA GLU A 147 -13.03 3.99 -5.01
C GLU A 147 -12.44 4.89 -3.92
N VAL A 148 -11.11 5.02 -3.90
CA VAL A 148 -10.38 5.88 -2.97
C VAL A 148 -10.74 7.34 -3.19
N ALA A 149 -10.74 7.81 -4.45
CA ALA A 149 -11.10 9.17 -4.79
C ALA A 149 -12.53 9.50 -4.32
N GLN A 150 -13.46 8.57 -4.53
CA GLN A 150 -14.85 8.72 -4.08
C GLN A 150 -14.96 8.77 -2.55
N ARG A 151 -14.33 7.84 -1.82
CA ARG A 151 -14.42 7.79 -0.35
C ARG A 151 -13.72 8.96 0.34
N LEU A 152 -12.63 9.46 -0.23
CA LEU A 152 -11.91 10.64 0.30
C LEU A 152 -12.49 11.98 -0.20
N ALA A 153 -13.48 11.94 -1.09
CA ALA A 153 -14.07 13.10 -1.75
C ALA A 153 -13.01 14.01 -2.40
N VAL A 154 -12.04 13.40 -3.08
CA VAL A 154 -10.99 14.07 -3.85
C VAL A 154 -11.19 13.83 -5.35
N ASP A 155 -10.68 14.74 -6.17
CA ASP A 155 -10.74 14.56 -7.62
C ASP A 155 -9.85 13.38 -8.07
N GLU A 156 -10.42 12.48 -8.86
CA GLU A 156 -9.74 11.26 -9.32
C GLU A 156 -8.56 11.58 -10.25
N GLN A 157 -8.70 12.58 -11.12
CA GLN A 157 -7.62 12.95 -12.04
C GLN A 157 -6.46 13.60 -11.30
N ALA A 158 -6.75 14.48 -10.34
CA ALA A 158 -5.75 15.07 -9.46
C ALA A 158 -4.95 14.00 -8.70
N LEU A 159 -5.65 13.02 -8.10
CA LEU A 159 -5.02 11.91 -7.40
C LEU A 159 -4.12 11.08 -8.35
N ARG A 160 -4.60 10.77 -9.56
CA ARG A 160 -3.82 10.04 -10.59
C ARG A 160 -2.55 10.79 -10.99
N HIS A 161 -2.65 12.09 -11.24
CA HIS A 161 -1.49 12.92 -11.59
C HIS A 161 -0.46 12.95 -10.47
N GLU A 162 -0.91 13.05 -9.22
CA GLU A 162 -0.01 13.10 -8.07
C GLU A 162 0.81 11.79 -7.90
N LEU A 163 0.18 10.65 -8.15
CA LEU A 163 0.84 9.33 -8.10
C LEU A 163 1.81 9.09 -9.27
N GLN A 164 1.47 9.61 -10.46
CA GLN A 164 2.36 9.58 -11.61
C GLN A 164 3.58 10.47 -11.41
N ALA A 165 3.41 11.65 -10.81
CA ALA A 165 4.50 12.57 -10.49
C ALA A 165 5.52 11.93 -9.52
N SER A 166 5.06 11.24 -8.47
CA SER A 166 5.95 10.52 -7.54
C SER A 166 6.74 9.40 -8.23
N SER A 167 6.15 8.72 -9.21
CA SER A 167 6.80 7.65 -9.97
C SER A 167 7.92 8.18 -10.88
N VAL A 168 7.72 9.35 -11.50
CA VAL A 168 8.73 9.98 -12.36
C VAL A 168 9.92 10.51 -11.56
N ILE A 169 9.68 11.13 -10.40
CA ILE A 169 10.76 11.62 -9.52
C ILE A 169 11.61 10.44 -9.04
N ALA A 170 10.99 9.33 -8.65
CA ALA A 170 11.71 8.11 -8.26
C ALA A 170 12.57 7.54 -9.40
N ILE A 171 12.05 7.53 -10.63
CA ILE A 171 12.81 7.11 -11.82
C ILE A 171 13.98 8.05 -12.08
N LEU A 172 13.78 9.37 -11.96
CA LEU A 172 14.83 10.37 -12.15
C LEU A 172 15.92 10.28 -11.06
N LEU A 173 15.53 10.08 -9.80
CA LEU A 173 16.46 9.88 -8.68
C LEU A 173 17.23 8.57 -8.77
N TRP A 174 16.55 7.48 -9.17
CA TRP A 174 17.21 6.21 -9.48
C TRP A 174 18.19 6.38 -10.63
N ALA A 175 17.80 7.08 -11.70
CA ALA A 175 18.65 7.33 -12.86
C ALA A 175 19.88 8.16 -12.52
N THR A 176 19.74 9.21 -11.70
CA THR A 176 20.89 10.01 -11.24
C THR A 176 21.78 9.22 -10.28
N ALA A 177 21.22 8.39 -9.40
CA ALA A 177 22.01 7.51 -8.53
C ALA A 177 22.77 6.43 -9.33
N VAL A 178 22.13 5.83 -10.35
CA VAL A 178 22.78 4.86 -11.25
C VAL A 178 23.87 5.53 -12.07
N LEU A 179 23.59 6.70 -12.66
CA LEU A 179 24.60 7.46 -13.42
C LEU A 179 25.76 7.95 -12.52
N GLY A 180 25.49 8.27 -11.26
CA GLY A 180 26.51 8.64 -10.27
C GLY A 180 27.39 7.47 -9.79
N GLN A 181 26.99 6.22 -10.02
CA GLN A 181 27.83 5.04 -9.77
C GLN A 181 28.65 4.59 -10.98
N VAL A 182 28.48 5.22 -12.14
CA VAL A 182 29.17 4.86 -13.40
C VAL A 182 30.61 5.40 -13.49
N ASP A 183 31.09 6.14 -12.48
CA ASP A 183 32.47 6.66 -12.45
C ASP A 183 33.56 5.59 -12.17
N ALA A 184 33.21 4.30 -12.11
CA ALA A 184 34.16 3.21 -12.00
C ALA A 184 34.03 2.19 -13.15
N GLY A 185 34.23 2.65 -14.39
CA GLY A 185 34.71 1.76 -15.47
C GLY A 185 33.68 1.18 -16.45
N VAL A 186 32.68 1.95 -16.90
CA VAL A 186 31.80 1.55 -18.01
C VAL A 186 32.23 2.24 -19.32
N ASP A 187 32.23 1.48 -20.41
CA ASP A 187 32.63 1.94 -21.74
C ASP A 187 31.69 3.03 -22.30
N ARG A 188 32.25 4.01 -23.00
CA ARG A 188 31.58 5.27 -23.43
C ARG A 188 30.37 5.07 -24.35
N GLY A 189 30.16 3.86 -24.87
CA GLY A 189 29.00 3.49 -25.69
C GLY A 189 27.68 3.39 -24.92
N ASP A 190 27.72 2.91 -23.66
CA ASP A 190 26.51 2.61 -22.88
C ASP A 190 25.87 3.86 -22.24
N SER A 191 26.67 4.89 -21.93
CA SER A 191 26.15 6.14 -21.37
C SER A 191 25.24 6.91 -22.33
N ARG A 192 25.44 6.78 -23.65
CA ARG A 192 24.57 7.40 -24.67
C ARG A 192 23.22 6.68 -24.79
N PHE A 193 23.22 5.36 -24.64
CA PHE A 193 21.99 4.57 -24.64
C PHE A 193 21.13 4.92 -23.42
N MET A 194 21.74 4.96 -22.23
CA MET A 194 21.05 5.32 -20.99
C MET A 194 20.55 6.77 -21.01
N ALA A 195 21.34 7.72 -21.50
CA ALA A 195 20.87 9.10 -21.69
C ALA A 195 19.67 9.20 -22.65
N THR A 196 19.64 8.38 -23.70
CA THR A 196 18.53 8.34 -24.67
C THR A 196 17.27 7.72 -24.06
N VAL A 197 17.42 6.66 -23.25
CA VAL A 197 16.30 6.04 -22.51
C VAL A 197 15.71 7.03 -21.50
N LEU A 198 16.55 7.76 -20.76
CA LEU A 198 16.11 8.78 -19.80
C LEU A 198 15.46 9.98 -20.49
N ALA A 199 16.01 10.43 -21.62
CA ALA A 199 15.40 11.51 -22.40
C ALA A 199 14.02 11.09 -22.95
N ARG A 200 13.85 9.83 -23.39
CA ARG A 200 12.56 9.30 -23.84
C ARG A 200 11.57 9.10 -22.70
N LEU A 201 12.03 8.68 -21.52
CA LEU A 201 11.19 8.58 -20.31
C LEU A 201 10.75 9.96 -19.81
N ALA A 202 11.66 10.96 -19.85
CA ALA A 202 11.36 12.35 -19.52
C ALA A 202 10.40 13.01 -20.53
N GLN A 203 10.52 12.69 -21.83
CA GLN A 203 9.58 13.17 -22.86
C GLN A 203 8.19 12.54 -22.77
N ARG A 204 8.08 11.38 -22.11
CA ARG A 204 6.81 10.69 -21.85
C ARG A 204 6.23 11.03 -20.48
N ALA A 205 6.96 11.80 -19.68
CA ALA A 205 6.52 12.25 -18.37
C ALA A 205 5.67 13.53 -18.51
N ASP A 206 4.58 13.56 -17.75
CA ASP A 206 3.58 14.63 -17.71
C ASP A 206 4.20 16.04 -17.54
N PRO A 207 3.46 17.12 -17.86
CA PRO A 207 3.92 18.51 -17.78
C PRO A 207 4.59 18.91 -16.45
N ILE A 208 4.20 18.23 -15.36
CA ILE A 208 4.72 18.46 -14.01
C ILE A 208 6.16 17.94 -13.85
N ALA A 209 6.53 16.84 -14.52
CA ALA A 209 7.91 16.36 -14.52
C ALA A 209 8.88 17.37 -15.15
N ASN A 210 8.38 18.17 -16.10
CA ASN A 210 9.13 19.27 -16.71
C ASN A 210 9.40 20.40 -15.70
N ILE A 211 8.51 20.64 -14.73
CA ILE A 211 8.71 21.63 -13.66
C ILE A 211 9.89 21.19 -12.77
N TYR A 212 9.89 19.92 -12.34
CA TYR A 212 10.99 19.37 -11.52
C TYR A 212 12.30 19.22 -12.29
N LEU A 213 12.26 18.86 -13.57
CA LEU A 213 13.44 18.85 -14.44
C LEU A 213 14.02 20.25 -14.65
N ASN A 214 13.16 21.27 -14.77
CA ASN A 214 13.60 22.66 -14.86
C ASN A 214 14.16 23.18 -13.53
N GLN A 215 13.60 22.73 -12.40
CA GLN A 215 14.10 23.06 -11.07
C GLN A 215 15.47 22.38 -10.79
N ALA A 216 15.62 21.11 -11.18
CA ALA A 216 16.90 20.39 -11.12
C ALA A 216 17.95 20.94 -12.10
N ARG A 217 17.54 21.47 -13.26
CA ARG A 217 18.41 22.24 -14.16
C ARG A 217 18.84 23.57 -13.55
N ALA A 218 17.96 24.24 -12.82
CA ALA A 218 18.27 25.50 -12.14
C ALA A 218 19.20 25.31 -10.93
N GLU A 219 19.12 24.17 -10.23
CA GLU A 219 19.89 23.86 -9.02
C GLU A 219 21.26 23.19 -9.26
N GLY A 220 21.70 23.04 -10.51
CA GLY A 220 23.11 22.75 -10.80
C GLY A 220 23.44 21.45 -11.54
N LEU A 221 22.55 20.93 -12.39
CA LEU A 221 22.90 19.86 -13.34
C LEU A 221 23.56 20.35 -14.65
N SER A 222 23.91 21.64 -14.74
CA SER A 222 24.65 22.21 -15.88
C SER A 222 26.08 21.68 -16.01
N SER A 223 26.65 21.06 -14.96
CA SER A 223 27.99 20.45 -15.01
C SER A 223 28.01 19.02 -15.59
N LEU A 224 26.88 18.31 -15.60
CA LEU A 224 26.79 16.91 -16.06
C LEU A 224 26.31 16.75 -17.51
N LEU A 225 25.68 17.77 -18.09
CA LEU A 225 25.28 17.80 -19.50
C LEU A 225 26.17 18.73 -20.30
N GLY A 226 27.49 18.51 -20.24
CA GLY A 226 28.51 19.32 -20.91
C GLY A 226 28.06 19.84 -22.28
N ASN A 227 27.69 21.13 -22.31
CA ASN A 227 27.61 21.88 -23.55
C ASN A 227 29.04 22.14 -24.01
N ARG A 228 29.35 21.73 -25.23
CA ARG A 228 30.23 22.54 -26.08
C ARG A 228 29.42 23.71 -26.61
#